data_AF-A0A4P9WBU1-F1
#
_entry.id   AF-A0A4P9WBU1-F1
#
_cell.length_a   1.000
_cell.length_b   1.000
_cell.length_c   1.000
_cell.angle_alpha   90.00
_cell.angle_beta   90.00
_cell.angle_gamma   90.00
#
_symmetry.space_group_name_H-M   'P 1'
#
loop_
_entity.id
_entity.type
_entity.pdbx_description
1 polymer ?
#
loop_
_entity_poly.entity_id
_entity_poly.type
_entity_poly.pdbx_seq_one_letter_code
_entity_poly.pdbx_strand_id
1 'polypeptide(L)'
;IPTSDQVAALLQTCSNPAAPESLKVKCVGVLGLLAKVQGHVEINKTIGVFLVNLLETTSSVEIISEALNALYDVYADAAFDYDLPVFVQGGFLAKLKELLPPIKAKIKGLDKRRARAVRERGEEALLNLRAFIQYKEKERKRS
;
A
#
# COMPACT_ATOMS: atom_id res chain seq x y z
N ILE A 1 -3.56 -20.86 -4.42
CA ILE A 1 -2.28 -20.55 -3.73
C ILE A 1 -1.50 -19.59 -4.62
N PRO A 2 -1.11 -18.39 -4.15
CA PRO A 2 -0.24 -17.49 -4.91
C PRO A 2 1.11 -18.16 -5.18
N THR A 3 1.59 -18.12 -6.43
CA THR A 3 2.93 -18.63 -6.79
C THR A 3 3.94 -17.50 -6.81
N SER A 4 5.19 -17.80 -6.45
CA SER A 4 6.28 -16.82 -6.48
C SER A 4 6.49 -16.20 -7.87
N ASP A 5 6.29 -16.98 -8.94
CA ASP A 5 6.44 -16.52 -10.32
C ASP A 5 5.36 -15.50 -10.71
N GLN A 6 4.10 -15.74 -10.32
CA GLN A 6 3.01 -14.79 -10.55
C GLN A 6 3.25 -13.48 -9.80
N VAL A 7 3.71 -13.56 -8.55
CA VAL A 7 4.04 -12.38 -7.75
C VAL A 7 5.19 -11.62 -8.41
N ALA A 8 6.26 -12.31 -8.82
CA ALA A 8 7.40 -11.68 -9.49
C ALA A 8 6.99 -10.97 -10.79
N ALA A 9 6.15 -11.58 -11.63
CA ALA A 9 5.67 -10.97 -12.86
C ALA A 9 4.86 -9.68 -12.62
N LEU A 10 4.01 -9.66 -11.59
CA LEU A 10 3.24 -8.48 -11.19
C LEU A 10 4.15 -7.37 -10.66
N LEU A 11 5.12 -7.70 -9.81
CA LEU A 11 6.09 -6.74 -9.27
C LEU A 11 6.94 -6.09 -10.38
N GLN A 12 7.41 -6.90 -11.34
CA GLN A 12 8.14 -6.43 -12.51
C GLN A 12 7.29 -5.49 -13.37
N THR A 13 6.01 -5.83 -13.58
CA THR A 13 5.08 -4.98 -14.34
C THR A 13 4.86 -3.63 -13.66
N CYS A 14 4.68 -3.60 -12.34
CA CYS A 14 4.56 -2.36 -11.58
C CYS A 14 5.82 -1.48 -11.68
N SER A 15 6.99 -2.11 -11.67
CA SER A 15 8.29 -1.43 -11.70
C SER A 15 8.72 -0.99 -13.10
N ASN A 16 8.08 -1.50 -14.16
CA ASN A 16 8.43 -1.19 -15.54
C ASN A 16 8.00 0.25 -15.89
N PRO A 17 8.93 1.18 -16.19
CA PRO A 17 8.58 2.55 -16.54
C PRO A 17 7.76 2.65 -17.83
N ALA A 18 7.88 1.69 -18.75
CA ALA A 18 7.13 1.66 -20.00
C ALA A 18 5.70 1.11 -19.85
N ALA A 19 5.36 0.49 -18.71
CA ALA A 19 4.02 -0.04 -18.49
C ALA A 19 3.00 1.11 -18.27
N PRO A 20 1.80 1.02 -18.88
CA PRO A 20 0.74 2.01 -18.65
C PRO A 20 0.37 2.12 -17.18
N GLU A 21 0.08 3.33 -16.71
CA GLU A 21 -0.31 3.58 -15.32
C GLU A 21 -1.53 2.75 -14.89
N SER A 22 -2.54 2.64 -15.76
CA SER A 22 -3.73 1.83 -15.50
C SER A 22 -3.44 0.35 -15.32
N LEU A 23 -2.40 -0.19 -15.98
CA LEU A 23 -1.95 -1.56 -15.78
C LEU A 23 -1.25 -1.71 -14.42
N LYS A 24 -0.39 -0.74 -14.05
CA LYS A 24 0.28 -0.73 -12.75
C LYS A 24 -0.74 -0.71 -11.60
N VAL A 25 -1.76 0.14 -11.69
CA VAL A 25 -2.85 0.18 -10.69
C VAL A 25 -3.52 -1.19 -10.54
N LYS A 26 -3.87 -1.85 -11.65
CA LYS A 26 -4.46 -3.20 -11.61
C LYS A 26 -3.50 -4.23 -10.97
N CYS A 27 -2.21 -4.17 -11.30
CA CYS A 27 -1.22 -5.07 -10.71
C CYS A 27 -1.09 -4.84 -9.20
N VAL A 28 -1.09 -3.59 -8.73
CA VAL A 28 -1.10 -3.26 -7.29
C VAL A 28 -2.33 -3.85 -6.59
N GLY A 29 -3.52 -3.69 -7.18
CA GLY A 29 -4.75 -4.29 -6.64
C GLY A 29 -4.67 -5.81 -6.53
N VAL A 30 -4.18 -6.49 -7.58
CA VAL A 30 -3.98 -7.96 -7.54
C VAL A 30 -2.95 -8.35 -6.48
N LEU A 31 -1.83 -7.64 -6.38
CA LEU A 31 -0.82 -7.87 -5.34
C LEU A 31 -1.43 -7.75 -3.94
N GLY A 32 -2.27 -6.75 -3.70
CA GLY A 32 -3.01 -6.61 -2.44
C GLY A 32 -3.86 -7.84 -2.11
N LEU A 33 -4.59 -8.39 -3.10
CA LEU A 33 -5.37 -9.61 -2.91
C LEU A 33 -4.50 -10.83 -2.58
N LEU A 34 -3.35 -10.99 -3.26
CA LEU A 34 -2.44 -12.11 -3.03
C LEU A 34 -1.75 -12.02 -1.66
N ALA A 35 -1.46 -10.81 -1.19
CA ALA A 35 -0.83 -10.58 0.12
C ALA A 35 -1.73 -10.99 1.31
N LYS A 36 -3.05 -11.06 1.12
CA LYS A 36 -4.01 -11.44 2.19
C LYS A 36 -4.10 -12.94 2.44
N VAL A 37 -3.50 -13.78 1.59
CA VAL A 37 -3.65 -15.23 1.70
C VAL A 37 -2.86 -15.74 2.92
N GLN A 38 -3.59 -16.23 3.93
CA GLN A 38 -3.02 -16.85 5.13
C GLN A 38 -2.17 -18.08 4.78
N GLY A 39 -1.16 -18.38 5.60
CA GLY A 39 -0.20 -19.46 5.40
C GLY A 39 0.95 -19.11 4.44
N HIS A 40 1.01 -17.87 3.94
CA HIS A 40 2.00 -17.43 2.95
C HIS A 40 2.74 -16.15 3.38
N VAL A 41 3.29 -16.15 4.60
CA VAL A 41 3.96 -14.99 5.21
C VAL A 41 5.08 -14.41 4.34
N GLU A 42 5.90 -15.24 3.67
CA GLU A 42 6.99 -14.74 2.81
C GLU A 42 6.47 -14.02 1.54
N ILE A 43 5.33 -14.46 1.00
CA ILE A 43 4.68 -13.76 -0.12
C ILE A 43 4.11 -12.44 0.38
N ASN A 44 3.42 -12.44 1.53
CA ASN A 44 2.96 -11.21 2.16
C ASN A 44 4.11 -10.23 2.38
N LYS A 45 5.24 -10.69 2.92
CA LYS A 45 6.43 -9.89 3.17
C LYS A 45 6.96 -9.24 1.90
N THR A 46 7.13 -10.03 0.84
CA THR A 46 7.63 -9.56 -0.45
C THR A 46 6.72 -8.45 -1.02
N ILE A 47 5.41 -8.68 -0.98
CA ILE A 47 4.43 -7.72 -1.49
C ILE A 47 4.34 -6.48 -0.59
N GLY A 48 4.29 -6.65 0.73
CA GLY A 48 4.18 -5.56 1.70
C GLY A 48 5.37 -4.60 1.62
N VAL A 49 6.59 -5.13 1.56
CA VAL A 49 7.80 -4.32 1.36
C VAL A 49 7.74 -3.55 0.04
N PHE A 50 7.30 -4.21 -1.03
CA PHE A 50 7.13 -3.56 -2.33
C PHE A 50 6.11 -2.43 -2.27
N LEU A 51 4.93 -2.64 -1.67
CA LEU A 51 3.88 -1.63 -1.55
C LEU A 51 4.36 -0.39 -0.77
N VAL A 52 5.07 -0.60 0.34
CA VAL A 52 5.65 0.49 1.13
C VAL A 52 6.70 1.29 0.33
N ASN A 53 7.59 0.59 -0.39
CA ASN A 53 8.58 1.24 -1.27
C ASN A 53 7.92 1.99 -2.44
N LEU A 54 6.79 1.49 -2.94
CA LEU A 54 6.05 2.11 -4.03
C LEU A 54 5.51 3.49 -3.63
N LEU A 55 5.05 3.66 -2.37
CA LEU A 55 4.56 4.94 -1.85
C LEU A 55 5.63 6.04 -1.86
N GLU A 56 6.88 5.66 -1.63
CA GLU A 56 8.03 6.57 -1.65
C GLU A 56 8.39 6.97 -3.08
N THR A 57 8.51 5.97 -3.96
CA THR A 57 9.10 6.12 -5.29
C THR A 57 8.15 6.65 -6.36
N THR A 58 6.85 6.35 -6.29
CA THR A 58 5.91 6.78 -7.33
C THR A 58 5.42 8.21 -7.13
N SER A 59 5.22 8.95 -8.23
CA SER A 59 4.54 10.25 -8.24
C SER A 59 3.05 10.16 -8.57
N SER A 60 2.59 8.99 -9.02
CA SER A 60 1.18 8.75 -9.37
C SER A 60 0.32 8.67 -8.11
N VAL A 61 -0.66 9.56 -8.02
CA VAL A 61 -1.65 9.56 -6.93
C VAL A 61 -2.60 8.36 -7.05
N GLU A 62 -2.89 7.87 -8.26
CA GLU A 62 -3.71 6.66 -8.42
C GLU A 62 -2.99 5.42 -7.85
N ILE A 63 -1.71 5.24 -8.18
CA ILE A 63 -0.91 4.13 -7.66
C ILE A 63 -0.73 4.25 -6.15
N ILE A 64 -0.50 5.45 -5.62
CA ILE A 64 -0.43 5.68 -4.16
C ILE A 64 -1.74 5.29 -3.50
N SER A 65 -2.87 5.70 -4.05
CA SER A 65 -4.19 5.43 -3.46
C SER A 65 -4.46 3.92 -3.42
N GLU A 66 -4.16 3.21 -4.51
CA GLU A 66 -4.34 1.76 -4.59
C GLU A 66 -3.41 1.02 -3.62
N ALA A 67 -2.14 1.42 -3.54
CA ALA A 67 -1.17 0.81 -2.63
C ALA A 67 -1.56 1.03 -1.16
N LEU A 68 -2.08 2.21 -0.82
CA LEU A 68 -2.59 2.50 0.51
C LEU A 68 -3.80 1.62 0.86
N ASN A 69 -4.77 1.51 -0.04
CA ASN A 69 -5.94 0.64 0.16
C ASN A 69 -5.53 -0.82 0.35
N ALA A 70 -4.59 -1.32 -0.46
CA ALA A 70 -4.04 -2.65 -0.31
C ALA A 70 -3.38 -2.85 1.08
N LEU A 71 -2.59 -1.89 1.56
CA LEU A 71 -1.97 -1.97 2.89
C LEU A 71 -3.01 -1.98 4.02
N TYR A 72 -4.10 -1.23 3.89
CA TYR A 72 -5.19 -1.23 4.88
C TYR A 72 -5.86 -2.60 4.93
N ASP A 73 -6.20 -3.17 3.78
CA ASP A 73 -6.89 -4.45 3.69
C ASP A 73 -6.02 -5.63 4.14
N VAL A 74 -4.72 -5.58 3.83
CA VAL A 74 -3.77 -6.62 4.22
C VAL A 74 -3.57 -6.58 5.73
N TYR A 75 -3.23 -5.44 6.30
CA TYR A 75 -2.82 -5.32 7.71
C TYR A 75 -3.95 -4.82 8.64
N ALA A 76 -5.20 -5.17 8.30
CA ALA A 76 -6.40 -4.74 8.99
C ALA A 76 -6.56 -5.33 10.40
N ASP A 77 -5.94 -6.47 10.71
CA ASP A 77 -6.15 -7.21 11.97
C ASP A 77 -4.82 -7.79 12.49
N ALA A 78 -4.53 -7.60 13.78
CA ALA A 78 -3.38 -8.19 14.47
C ALA A 78 -3.39 -9.72 14.53
N ALA A 79 -4.54 -10.37 14.34
CA ALA A 79 -4.66 -11.83 14.39
C ALA A 79 -4.12 -12.53 13.13
N PHE A 80 -3.86 -11.79 12.04
CA PHE A 80 -3.30 -12.37 10.82
C PHE A 80 -1.86 -12.84 11.03
N ASP A 81 -1.55 -14.02 10.49
CA ASP A 81 -0.24 -14.67 10.60
C ASP A 81 0.96 -13.80 10.16
N TYR A 82 0.73 -12.87 9.25
CA TYR A 82 1.73 -11.95 8.73
C TYR A 82 1.80 -10.59 9.47
N ASP A 83 0.85 -10.24 10.34
CA ASP A 83 0.84 -8.91 10.99
C ASP A 83 2.08 -8.70 11.86
N LEU A 84 2.35 -9.63 12.79
CA LEU A 84 3.52 -9.54 13.65
C LEU A 84 4.85 -9.65 12.87
N PRO A 85 5.11 -10.72 12.07
CA PRO A 85 6.41 -10.89 11.42
C PRO A 85 6.68 -9.92 10.26
N VAL A 86 5.65 -9.34 9.65
CA VAL A 86 5.83 -8.42 8.51
C VAL A 86 5.54 -6.98 8.88
N PHE A 87 4.32 -6.66 9.34
CA PHE A 87 3.93 -5.27 9.58
C PHE A 87 4.64 -4.67 10.80
N VAL A 88 4.63 -5.39 11.92
CA VAL A 88 5.21 -4.92 13.18
C VAL A 88 6.73 -4.98 13.13
N GLN A 89 7.29 -6.17 12.90
CA GLN A 89 8.74 -6.36 12.88
C GLN A 89 9.41 -5.67 11.68
N GLY A 90 8.70 -5.53 10.55
CA GLY A 90 9.17 -4.76 9.39
C GLY A 90 9.07 -3.24 9.57
N GLY A 91 8.52 -2.74 10.69
CA GLY A 91 8.47 -1.32 11.00
C GLY A 91 7.55 -0.49 10.10
N PHE A 92 6.54 -1.12 9.48
CA PHE A 92 5.69 -0.46 8.48
C PHE A 92 4.93 0.73 9.07
N LEU A 93 4.50 0.65 10.32
CA LEU A 93 3.83 1.76 11.00
C LEU A 93 4.72 3.02 11.08
N ALA A 94 6.00 2.86 11.38
CA ALA A 94 6.94 3.98 11.42
C ALA A 94 7.12 4.59 10.03
N LYS A 95 7.33 3.75 9.02
CA LYS A 95 7.49 4.18 7.62
C LYS A 95 6.24 4.90 7.08
N LEU A 96 5.04 4.41 7.41
CA LEU A 96 3.78 5.07 7.01
C LEU A 96 3.62 6.47 7.64
N LYS A 97 4.09 6.67 8.88
CA LYS A 97 4.11 8.00 9.52
C LYS A 97 5.06 8.95 8.81
N GLU A 98 6.25 8.47 8.44
CA GLU A 98 7.25 9.25 7.69
C GLU A 98 6.75 9.62 6.29
N LEU A 99 6.00 8.73 5.64
CA LEU A 99 5.46 8.93 4.30
C LEU A 99 4.20 9.82 4.27
N LEU A 100 3.54 10.05 5.41
CA LEU A 100 2.30 10.83 5.47
C LEU A 100 2.48 12.29 4.99
N PRO A 101 3.49 13.06 5.43
CA PRO A 101 3.74 14.40 4.91
C PRO A 101 4.00 14.46 3.38
N PRO A 102 4.92 13.66 2.79
CA PRO A 102 5.16 13.72 1.35
C PRO A 102 3.96 13.23 0.51
N ILE A 103 3.22 12.20 0.96
CA ILE A 103 1.98 11.76 0.27
C ILE A 103 0.95 12.90 0.26
N LYS A 104 0.75 13.57 1.40
CA LYS A 104 -0.12 14.76 1.48
C LYS A 104 0.28 15.85 0.49
N ALA A 105 1.58 16.11 0.35
CA ALA A 105 2.08 17.11 -0.59
C ALA A 105 1.78 16.72 -2.05
N LYS A 106 2.04 15.46 -2.44
CA LYS A 106 1.74 14.93 -3.78
C LYS A 106 0.26 15.12 -4.14
N ILE A 107 -0.66 14.72 -3.26
CA ILE A 107 -2.11 14.83 -3.48
C ILE A 107 -2.56 16.30 -3.58
N LYS A 108 -2.07 17.17 -2.68
CA LYS A 108 -2.44 18.58 -2.69
C LYS A 108 -1.95 19.33 -3.92
N GLY A 109 -0.84 18.89 -4.52
CA GLY A 109 -0.26 19.44 -5.74
C GLY A 109 -1.10 19.18 -7.01
N LEU A 110 -2.06 18.25 -6.97
CA LEU A 110 -2.95 18.01 -8.12
C LEU A 110 -3.88 19.21 -8.38
N ASP A 111 -3.93 19.65 -9.63
CA ASP A 111 -4.90 20.65 -10.09
C ASP A 111 -6.33 20.08 -9.99
N LYS A 112 -7.15 20.69 -9.11
CA LYS A 112 -8.55 20.30 -8.88
C LYS A 112 -9.41 20.32 -10.15
N ARG A 113 -9.09 21.17 -11.13
CA ARG A 113 -9.90 21.35 -12.34
C ARG A 113 -9.62 20.26 -13.37
N ARG A 114 -8.39 19.74 -13.39
CA ARG A 114 -7.92 18.76 -14.39
C ARG A 114 -7.96 17.33 -13.88
N ALA A 115 -7.73 17.12 -12.58
CA ALA A 115 -7.57 15.80 -11.98
C ALA A 115 -8.52 15.56 -10.80
N ARG A 116 -9.75 16.10 -10.87
CA ARG A 116 -10.73 16.07 -9.77
C ARG A 116 -10.91 14.67 -9.17
N ALA A 117 -11.24 13.67 -10.01
CA ALA A 117 -11.51 12.31 -9.55
C ALA A 117 -10.28 11.59 -8.96
N VAL A 118 -9.08 11.86 -9.52
CA VAL A 118 -7.82 11.31 -8.98
C VAL A 118 -7.51 11.95 -7.63
N ARG A 119 -7.74 13.26 -7.51
CA ARG A 119 -7.52 13.99 -6.28
C ARG A 119 -8.50 13.58 -5.18
N GLU A 120 -9.78 13.42 -5.48
CA GLU A 120 -10.79 12.96 -4.52
C GLU A 120 -10.41 11.59 -3.95
N ARG A 121 -10.02 10.63 -4.80
CA ARG A 121 -9.48 9.32 -4.37
C ARG A 121 -8.23 9.45 -3.51
N GLY A 122 -7.30 10.33 -3.88
CA GLY A 122 -6.10 10.59 -3.08
C GLY A 122 -6.41 11.19 -1.71
N GLU A 123 -7.36 12.15 -1.64
CA GLU A 123 -7.78 12.77 -0.39
C GLU A 123 -8.49 11.76 0.53
N GLU A 124 -9.30 10.85 -0.02
CA GLU A 124 -9.90 9.72 0.70
C GLU A 124 -8.83 8.77 1.25
N ALA A 125 -7.89 8.32 0.41
CA ALA A 125 -6.79 7.44 0.85
C ALA A 125 -5.94 8.11 1.94
N LEU A 126 -5.70 9.42 1.86
CA LEU A 126 -4.97 10.17 2.89
C LEU A 126 -5.75 10.29 4.21
N LEU A 127 -7.07 10.44 4.16
CA LEU A 127 -7.92 10.41 5.34
C LEU A 127 -7.82 9.04 6.02
N ASN A 128 -7.92 7.97 5.22
CA ASN A 128 -7.81 6.60 5.69
C ASN A 128 -6.40 6.30 6.25
N LEU A 129 -5.33 6.86 5.67
CA LEU A 129 -3.96 6.72 6.20
C LEU A 129 -3.85 7.23 7.64
N ARG A 130 -4.44 8.40 7.92
CA ARG A 130 -4.45 8.98 9.27
C ARG A 130 -5.19 8.09 10.25
N ALA A 131 -6.37 7.61 9.86
CA ALA A 131 -7.18 6.73 10.67
C ALA A 131 -6.47 5.39 10.93
N PHE A 132 -5.87 4.80 9.89
CA PHE A 132 -5.14 3.55 9.96
C PHE A 132 -3.92 3.64 10.89
N ILE A 133 -3.11 4.71 10.80
CA ILE A 133 -1.98 4.93 11.71
C ILE A 133 -2.46 4.98 13.16
N GLN A 134 -3.50 5.76 13.45
CA GLN A 134 -4.05 5.87 14.81
C GLN A 134 -4.63 4.54 15.32
N TYR A 135 -5.28 3.79 14.42
CA TYR A 135 -5.82 2.47 14.72
C TYR A 135 -4.69 1.50 15.11
N LYS A 136 -3.65 1.37 14.28
CA LYS A 136 -2.53 0.44 14.56
C LYS A 136 -1.74 0.83 15.82
N GLU A 137 -1.60 2.12 16.11
CA GLU A 137 -1.01 2.57 17.39
C GLU A 137 -1.82 2.13 18.61
N LYS A 138 -3.16 2.21 18.54
CA LYS A 138 -4.04 1.79 19.62
C LYS A 138 -4.09 0.27 19.77
N GLU A 139 -4.11 -0.45 18.65
CA GLU A 139 -4.08 -1.90 18.61
C GLU A 139 -2.84 -2.44 19.35
N ARG A 140 -1.66 -1.87 19.10
CA ARG A 140 -0.42 -2.27 19.80
C ARG A 140 -0.40 -1.96 21.29
N LYS A 141 -1.11 -0.94 21.76
CA LYS A 141 -1.22 -0.66 23.20
C LYS A 141 -2.13 -1.65 23.93
N ARG A 142 -2.94 -2.41 23.20
CA ARG A 142 -3.92 -3.38 23.72
C ARG A 142 -3.48 -4.84 23.53
N SER A 143 -2.41 -5.07 22.77
CA SER A 143 -1.81 -6.38 22.50
C SER A 143 -0.73 -6.66 23.54
#